data_AF-A0A919LWZ9-F1
#
_entry.id   AF-A0A919LWZ9-F1
#
_cell.length_a   1.000
_cell.length_b   1.000
_cell.length_c   1.000
_cell.angle_alpha   90.00
_cell.angle_beta   90.00
_cell.angle_gamma   90.00
#
_symmetry.space_group_name_H-M   'P 1'
#
loop_
_entity.id
_entity.type
_entity.pdbx_description
1 polymer ?
#
loop_
_entity_poly.entity_id
_entity_poly.type
_entity_poly.pdbx_seq_one_letter_code
_entity_poly.pdbx_strand_id
1 'polypeptide(L)'
;MTKEIQDLTADEQKILLKAPAIVSLIAATSTGEINEWEKSNAIKLAHLKTYSAHPLLIPYYKKVAMVFEENFEAMAKKYEPFDKTKRVAMLKEIDKIDEVIAKLDDKLAAILRASLSGYAEHVRKAYKGIVIDFLFPFPIPGLTA
;
A
#
# COMPACT_ATOMS: atom_id res chain seq x y z
N MET A 1 -1.54 -14.94 -9.32
CA MET A 1 -1.23 -13.61 -9.89
C MET A 1 -1.97 -13.49 -11.20
N THR A 2 -2.48 -12.30 -11.51
CA THR A 2 -3.20 -11.98 -12.74
C THR A 2 -2.20 -11.91 -13.90
N LYS A 3 -2.62 -12.29 -15.12
CA LYS A 3 -1.74 -12.41 -16.29
C LYS A 3 -0.97 -11.12 -16.59
N GLU A 4 -1.64 -9.97 -16.54
CA GLU A 4 -1.02 -8.66 -16.76
C GLU A 4 0.08 -8.32 -15.75
N ILE A 5 -0.05 -8.75 -14.49
CA ILE A 5 1.01 -8.56 -13.49
C ILE A 5 2.16 -9.53 -13.76
N GLN A 6 1.90 -10.69 -14.38
CA GLN A 6 2.96 -11.62 -14.78
C GLN A 6 3.73 -11.14 -16.01
N ASP A 7 3.11 -10.31 -16.86
CA ASP A 7 3.75 -9.71 -18.03
C ASP A 7 4.74 -8.59 -17.66
N LEU A 8 4.66 -8.05 -16.43
CA LEU A 8 5.66 -7.13 -15.88
C LEU A 8 6.99 -7.84 -15.58
N THR A 9 8.08 -7.07 -15.59
CA THR A 9 9.41 -7.58 -15.20
C THR A 9 9.44 -8.05 -13.74
N ALA A 10 10.39 -8.92 -13.40
CA ALA A 10 10.50 -9.45 -12.03
C ALA A 10 10.68 -8.35 -10.98
N ASP A 11 11.37 -7.26 -11.33
CA ASP A 11 11.56 -6.11 -10.44
C ASP A 11 10.28 -5.29 -10.26
N GLU A 12 9.51 -5.06 -11.33
CA GLU A 12 8.20 -4.39 -11.28
C GLU A 12 7.18 -5.18 -10.45
N GLN A 13 7.18 -6.50 -10.60
CA GLN A 13 6.35 -7.38 -9.77
C GLN A 13 6.70 -7.24 -8.28
N LYS A 14 8.00 -7.18 -7.94
CA LYS A 14 8.45 -6.96 -6.56
C LYS A 14 8.03 -5.58 -6.04
N ILE A 15 8.09 -4.54 -6.86
CA ILE A 15 7.62 -3.20 -6.50
C ILE A 15 6.12 -3.23 -6.17
N LEU A 16 5.30 -3.86 -7.01
CA LEU A 16 3.86 -3.98 -6.76
C LEU A 16 3.55 -4.82 -5.51
N LEU A 17 4.30 -5.89 -5.23
CA LEU A 17 4.09 -6.69 -4.02
C LEU A 17 4.40 -5.91 -2.74
N LYS A 18 5.29 -4.93 -2.80
CA LYS A 18 5.61 -4.02 -1.68
C LYS A 18 4.58 -2.92 -1.48
N ALA A 19 3.76 -2.61 -2.49
CA ALA A 19 2.84 -1.48 -2.46
C ALA A 19 1.91 -1.46 -1.23
N PRO A 20 1.23 -2.56 -0.85
CA PRO A 20 0.34 -2.54 0.32
C PRO A 20 1.11 -2.34 1.64
N ALA A 21 2.33 -2.87 1.74
CA ALA A 21 3.15 -2.75 2.93
C ALA A 21 3.67 -1.31 3.11
N ILE A 22 4.11 -0.64 2.04
CA ILE A 22 4.56 0.77 2.15
C ILE A 22 3.40 1.73 2.41
N VAL A 23 2.21 1.48 1.84
CA VAL A 23 1.00 2.26 2.13
C VAL A 23 0.62 2.12 3.61
N SER A 24 0.68 0.90 4.15
CA SER A 24 0.46 0.64 5.58
C SER A 24 1.46 1.40 6.44
N LEU A 25 2.73 1.36 6.04
CA LEU A 25 3.82 1.99 6.77
C LEU A 25 3.66 3.51 6.80
N ILE A 26 3.40 4.13 5.66
CA ILE A 26 3.17 5.59 5.58
C ILE A 26 2.00 6.02 6.47
N ALA A 27 0.91 5.25 6.48
CA ALA A 27 -0.26 5.57 7.28
C ALA A 27 -0.05 5.31 8.79
N ALA A 28 0.71 4.29 9.19
CA ALA A 28 1.07 4.04 10.59
C ALA A 28 2.06 5.09 11.11
N THR A 29 3.07 5.46 10.32
CA THR A 29 4.16 6.36 10.74
C THR A 29 3.74 7.80 10.95
N SER A 30 2.49 8.16 10.67
CA SER A 30 1.92 9.46 10.99
C SER A 30 2.12 9.81 12.47
N THR A 31 1.96 8.82 13.36
CA THR A 31 2.09 8.92 14.82
C THR A 31 3.54 8.97 15.33
N GLY A 32 4.54 8.75 14.48
CA GLY A 32 5.97 8.85 14.80
C GLY A 32 6.65 7.53 15.22
N GLU A 33 5.88 6.54 15.66
CA GLU A 33 6.36 5.20 16.03
C GLU A 33 5.40 4.14 15.49
N ILE A 34 5.92 2.94 15.22
CA ILE A 34 5.09 1.79 14.84
C ILE A 34 5.04 0.83 16.01
N ASN A 35 3.87 0.62 16.59
CA ASN A 35 3.69 -0.37 17.65
C ASN A 35 3.30 -1.75 17.09
N GLU A 36 3.37 -2.80 17.93
CA GLU A 36 3.05 -4.16 17.50
C GLU A 36 1.58 -4.36 17.10
N TRP A 37 0.66 -3.59 17.70
CA TRP A 37 -0.76 -3.63 17.38
C TRP A 37 -1.02 -3.10 15.97
N GLU A 38 -0.34 -2.02 15.62
CA GLU A 38 -0.35 -1.39 14.30
C GLU A 38 0.20 -2.33 13.22
N LYS A 39 1.29 -3.03 13.50
CA LYS A 39 1.82 -4.09 12.63
C LYS A 39 0.81 -5.23 12.46
N SER A 40 0.23 -5.72 13.56
CA SER A 40 -0.75 -6.82 13.52
C SER A 40 -1.98 -6.46 12.69
N ASN A 41 -2.47 -5.22 12.79
CA ASN A 41 -3.60 -4.75 12.00
C ASN A 41 -3.27 -4.64 10.51
N ALA A 42 -2.08 -4.17 10.16
CA ALA A 42 -1.62 -4.13 8.76
C ALA A 42 -1.57 -5.54 8.15
N ILE A 43 -1.02 -6.51 8.87
CA ILE A 43 -0.98 -7.93 8.44
C ILE A 43 -2.40 -8.47 8.26
N LYS A 44 -3.28 -8.31 9.26
CA LYS A 44 -4.68 -8.74 9.18
C LYS A 44 -5.42 -8.12 8.00
N LEU A 45 -5.18 -6.84 7.72
CA LEU A 45 -5.80 -6.16 6.58
C LEU A 45 -5.30 -6.73 5.24
N ALA A 46 -4.01 -7.04 5.13
CA ALA A 46 -3.46 -7.73 3.95
C ALA A 46 -4.13 -9.09 3.71
N HIS A 47 -4.33 -9.88 4.78
CA HIS A 47 -5.07 -11.14 4.70
C HIS A 47 -6.55 -10.94 4.34
N LEU A 48 -7.23 -9.97 4.94
CA LEU A 48 -8.64 -9.67 4.65
C LEU A 48 -8.87 -9.31 3.17
N LYS A 49 -7.93 -8.59 2.57
CA LYS A 49 -7.98 -8.23 1.14
C LYS A 49 -7.86 -9.43 0.21
N THR A 50 -7.34 -10.57 0.67
CA THR A 50 -7.36 -11.81 -0.13
C THR A 50 -8.78 -12.34 -0.40
N TYR A 51 -9.77 -11.89 0.38
CA TYR A 51 -11.18 -12.28 0.25
C TYR A 51 -12.10 -11.11 -0.15
N SER A 52 -11.76 -9.89 0.26
CA SER A 52 -12.62 -8.69 0.05
C SER A 52 -12.20 -7.81 -1.13
N ALA A 53 -11.03 -8.06 -1.74
CA ALA A 53 -10.62 -7.29 -2.91
C ALA A 53 -11.43 -7.66 -4.16
N HIS A 54 -11.37 -6.78 -5.16
CA HIS A 54 -11.94 -7.04 -6.47
C HIS A 54 -11.45 -8.41 -7.01
N PRO A 55 -12.30 -9.23 -7.67
CA PRO A 55 -11.93 -10.58 -8.12
C PRO A 55 -10.63 -10.66 -8.92
N LEU A 56 -10.36 -9.65 -9.75
CA LEU A 56 -9.12 -9.52 -10.54
C LEU A 56 -7.86 -9.32 -9.69
N LEU A 57 -7.98 -8.80 -8.47
CA LEU A 57 -6.88 -8.54 -7.55
C LEU A 57 -6.70 -9.62 -6.49
N ILE A 58 -7.66 -10.53 -6.31
CA ILE A 58 -7.53 -11.66 -5.36
C ILE A 58 -6.22 -12.45 -5.57
N PRO A 59 -5.85 -12.85 -6.81
CA PRO A 59 -4.61 -13.59 -7.04
C PRO A 59 -3.34 -12.78 -6.79
N TYR A 60 -3.44 -11.44 -6.81
CA TYR A 60 -2.36 -10.53 -6.45
C TYR A 60 -2.26 -10.40 -4.92
N TYR A 61 -3.37 -10.12 -4.23
CA TYR A 61 -3.39 -9.99 -2.78
C TYR A 61 -3.01 -11.28 -2.06
N LYS A 62 -3.32 -12.45 -2.63
CA LYS A 62 -2.81 -13.74 -2.10
C LYS A 62 -1.28 -13.77 -2.05
N LYS A 63 -0.60 -13.29 -3.10
CA LYS A 63 0.87 -13.22 -3.10
C LYS A 63 1.38 -12.14 -2.16
N VAL A 64 0.72 -10.97 -2.15
CA VAL A 64 1.05 -9.90 -1.19
C VAL A 64 1.02 -10.45 0.22
N ALA A 65 -0.05 -11.12 0.64
CA ALA A 65 -0.20 -11.62 2.01
C ALA A 65 0.94 -12.58 2.41
N MET A 66 1.48 -13.38 1.47
CA MET A 66 2.60 -14.28 1.73
C MET A 66 3.92 -13.55 2.00
N VAL A 67 4.13 -12.38 1.38
CA VAL A 67 5.38 -11.60 1.50
C VAL A 67 5.20 -10.31 2.29
N PHE A 68 4.00 -10.06 2.82
CA PHE A 68 3.62 -8.77 3.41
C PHE A 68 4.40 -8.52 4.69
N GLU A 69 4.44 -9.50 5.58
CA GLU A 69 5.10 -9.37 6.89
C GLU A 69 6.59 -9.08 6.74
N GLU A 70 7.29 -9.86 5.91
CA GLU A 70 8.71 -9.66 5.61
C GLU A 70 8.98 -8.28 5.00
N ASN A 71 8.18 -7.87 4.01
CA ASN A 71 8.33 -6.56 3.37
C ASN A 71 8.01 -5.41 4.33
N PHE A 72 7.00 -5.56 5.18
CA PHE A 72 6.63 -4.56 6.17
C PHE A 72 7.73 -4.37 7.20
N GLU A 73 8.27 -5.45 7.77
CA GLU A 73 9.40 -5.38 8.70
C GLU A 73 10.66 -4.79 8.08
N ALA A 74 11.02 -5.25 6.87
CA ALA A 74 12.19 -4.74 6.17
C ALA A 74 12.07 -3.23 5.89
N MET A 75 10.87 -2.77 5.52
CA MET A 75 10.62 -1.35 5.29
C MET A 75 10.55 -0.54 6.60
N ALA A 76 9.93 -1.07 7.66
CA ALA A 76 9.91 -0.42 8.96
C ALA A 76 11.34 -0.15 9.45
N LYS A 77 12.22 -1.17 9.42
CA LYS A 77 13.64 -1.03 9.78
C LYS A 77 14.40 -0.06 8.86
N LYS A 78 14.10 -0.04 7.56
CA LYS A 78 14.76 0.84 6.57
C LYS A 78 14.43 2.32 6.79
N TYR A 79 13.20 2.61 7.19
CA TYR A 79 12.68 3.97 7.30
C TYR A 79 12.62 4.51 8.73
N GLU A 80 13.06 3.73 9.72
CA GLU A 80 13.31 4.20 11.07
C GLU A 80 14.61 5.05 11.14
N PRO A 81 14.64 6.16 11.90
CA PRO A 81 13.49 6.85 12.50
C PRO A 81 12.61 7.49 11.41
N PHE A 82 11.28 7.52 11.60
CA PHE A 82 10.32 7.98 10.59
C PHE A 82 10.28 9.51 10.40
N ASP A 83 11.46 10.10 10.24
CA ASP A 83 11.69 11.52 10.08
C ASP A 83 11.22 12.04 8.72
N LYS A 84 11.20 13.36 8.57
CA LYS A 84 10.71 14.04 7.37
C LYS A 84 11.44 13.58 6.10
N THR A 85 12.73 13.30 6.17
CA THR A 85 13.53 12.83 5.02
C THR A 85 13.11 11.43 4.62
N LYS A 86 12.92 10.54 5.59
CA LYS A 86 12.44 9.17 5.36
C LYS A 86 11.02 9.16 4.82
N ARG A 87 10.13 10.02 5.32
CA ARG A 87 8.78 10.20 4.77
C ARG A 87 8.80 10.64 3.30
N VAL A 88 9.66 11.60 2.93
CA VAL A 88 9.84 12.01 1.53
C VAL A 88 10.37 10.85 0.68
N ALA A 89 11.28 10.03 1.20
CA ALA A 89 11.77 8.85 0.51
C ALA A 89 10.69 7.77 0.33
N MET A 90 9.77 7.61 1.29
CA MET A 90 8.62 6.70 1.16
C MET A 90 7.63 7.19 0.09
N LEU A 91 7.37 8.50 0.02
CA LEU A 91 6.52 9.08 -1.03
C LEU A 91 7.12 8.84 -2.42
N LYS A 92 8.44 8.97 -2.58
CA LYS A 92 9.12 8.63 -3.85
C LYS A 92 8.97 7.16 -4.26
N GLU A 93 8.87 6.25 -3.28
CA GLU A 93 8.60 4.84 -3.59
C GLU A 93 7.14 4.63 -4.01
N ILE A 94 6.18 5.40 -3.48
CA ILE A 94 4.80 5.41 -3.97
C ILE A 94 4.74 5.91 -5.42
N ASP A 95 5.51 6.94 -5.78
CA ASP A 95 5.57 7.43 -7.15
C ASP A 95 6.06 6.33 -8.11
N LYS A 96 7.11 5.58 -7.74
CA LYS A 96 7.58 4.41 -8.51
C LYS A 96 6.53 3.32 -8.63
N ILE A 97 5.76 3.08 -7.57
CA ILE A 97 4.65 2.13 -7.61
C ILE A 97 3.61 2.61 -8.62
N ASP A 98 3.27 3.90 -8.64
CA ASP A 98 2.30 4.45 -9.58
C ASP A 98 2.79 4.34 -11.03
N GLU A 99 4.08 4.58 -11.29
CA GLU A 99 4.70 4.36 -12.60
C GLU A 99 4.56 2.91 -13.07
N VAL A 100 4.71 1.93 -12.17
CA VAL A 100 4.51 0.51 -12.52
C VAL A 100 3.03 0.19 -12.72
N ILE A 101 2.13 0.77 -11.91
CA ILE A 101 0.68 0.60 -12.09
C ILE A 101 0.22 1.19 -13.43
N ALA A 102 0.80 2.30 -13.87
CA ALA A 102 0.50 2.94 -15.15
C ALA A 102 0.87 2.07 -16.37
N LYS A 103 1.66 1.01 -16.19
CA LYS A 103 2.00 0.05 -17.26
C LYS A 103 0.99 -1.10 -17.39
N LEU A 104 0.06 -1.23 -16.44
CA LEU A 104 -1.03 -2.20 -16.49
C LEU A 104 -2.15 -1.69 -17.41
N ASP A 105 -3.08 -2.56 -17.83
CA ASP A 105 -4.30 -2.10 -18.50
C ASP A 105 -5.04 -1.07 -17.66
N ASP A 106 -5.63 -0.06 -18.30
CA ASP A 106 -6.30 1.05 -17.64
C ASP A 106 -7.34 0.59 -16.62
N LYS A 107 -8.06 -0.50 -16.91
CA LYS A 107 -9.04 -1.07 -15.99
C LYS A 107 -8.38 -1.68 -14.77
N LEU A 108 -7.31 -2.45 -14.94
CA LEU A 108 -6.59 -3.08 -13.82
C LEU A 108 -5.87 -2.02 -12.98
N ALA A 109 -5.26 -1.03 -13.63
CA ALA A 109 -4.60 0.10 -12.99
C ALA A 109 -5.58 0.89 -12.11
N ALA A 110 -6.77 1.24 -12.63
CA ALA A 110 -7.80 1.94 -11.88
C ALA A 110 -8.29 1.14 -10.66
N ILE A 111 -8.55 -0.17 -10.83
CA ILE A 111 -8.99 -1.05 -9.74
C ILE A 111 -7.89 -1.17 -8.66
N LEU A 112 -6.63 -1.27 -9.05
CA LEU A 112 -5.51 -1.37 -8.12
C LEU A 112 -5.28 -0.06 -7.35
N ARG A 113 -5.32 1.09 -8.02
CA ARG A 113 -5.27 2.41 -7.37
C ARG A 113 -6.40 2.59 -6.36
N ALA A 114 -7.63 2.28 -6.76
CA ALA A 114 -8.80 2.34 -5.87
C ALA A 114 -8.63 1.40 -4.66
N SER A 115 -8.10 0.19 -4.87
CA SER A 115 -7.87 -0.77 -3.79
C SER A 115 -6.80 -0.31 -2.81
N LEU A 116 -5.69 0.29 -3.29
CA LEU A 116 -4.63 0.86 -2.46
C LEU A 116 -5.10 2.11 -1.70
N SER A 117 -5.90 2.97 -2.32
CA SER A 117 -6.51 4.13 -1.66
C SER A 117 -7.45 3.69 -0.53
N GLY A 118 -8.34 2.73 -0.80
CA GLY A 118 -9.19 2.15 0.24
C GLY A 118 -8.40 1.41 1.32
N TYR A 119 -7.22 0.87 0.99
CA TYR A 119 -6.30 0.29 1.96
C TYR A 119 -5.78 1.38 2.90
N ALA A 120 -5.24 2.47 2.36
CA ALA A 120 -4.76 3.62 3.14
C ALA A 120 -5.86 4.20 4.03
N GLU A 121 -7.09 4.30 3.53
CA GLU A 121 -8.21 4.82 4.30
C GLU A 121 -8.63 3.88 5.44
N HIS A 122 -8.64 2.56 5.20
CA HIS A 122 -8.97 1.58 6.22
C HIS A 122 -7.92 1.54 7.32
N VAL A 123 -6.64 1.61 6.93
CA VAL A 123 -5.53 1.81 7.85
C VAL A 123 -5.85 3.09 8.62
N ARG A 124 -5.89 4.28 8.01
CA ARG A 124 -6.21 5.56 8.68
C ARG A 124 -7.41 5.50 9.67
N LYS A 125 -8.50 4.81 9.31
CA LYS A 125 -9.68 4.62 10.18
C LYS A 125 -9.43 3.68 11.36
N ALA A 126 -8.60 2.66 11.21
CA ALA A 126 -8.16 1.81 12.31
C ALA A 126 -7.21 2.55 13.27
N TYR A 127 -6.38 3.47 12.77
CA TYR A 127 -5.49 4.32 13.60
C TYR A 127 -6.16 5.62 14.09
N LYS A 128 -7.44 5.83 13.77
CA LYS A 128 -8.27 7.01 14.13
C LYS A 128 -8.60 7.15 15.63
N GLY A 129 -7.78 6.56 16.51
CA GLY A 129 -7.60 7.09 17.87
C GLY A 129 -6.72 8.34 17.89
N ILE A 130 -5.92 8.58 16.85
CA ILE A 130 -5.02 9.74 16.75
C ILE A 130 -5.12 10.34 15.34
N VAL A 131 -5.64 11.56 15.26
CA VAL A 131 -5.88 12.32 14.03
C VAL A 131 -4.56 12.93 13.54
N ILE A 132 -4.11 12.57 12.34
CA ILE A 132 -3.23 13.43 11.54
C ILE A 132 -3.70 13.36 10.08
N ASP A 133 -3.98 14.53 9.52
CA ASP A 133 -4.34 14.75 8.13
C ASP A 133 -3.25 14.21 7.20
N PHE A 134 -3.53 13.07 6.58
CA PHE A 134 -2.79 12.60 5.42
C PHE A 134 -3.49 13.14 4.17
N LEU A 135 -3.09 14.33 3.72
CA LEU A 135 -3.44 14.84 2.41
C LEU A 135 -2.68 14.00 1.37
N PHE A 136 -3.30 12.93 0.88
CA PHE A 136 -2.90 12.34 -0.39
C PHE A 136 -3.01 13.45 -1.45
N PRO A 137 -1.95 13.79 -2.20
CA PRO A 137 -1.98 14.89 -3.17
C PRO A 137 -2.69 14.53 -4.49
N PHE A 138 -3.49 13.46 -4.54
CA PHE A 138 -4.15 13.07 -5.79
C PHE A 138 -5.62 13.46 -5.79
N PRO A 139 -6.05 14.38 -6.67
CA PRO A 139 -7.48 14.52 -6.96
C PRO A 139 -7.95 13.20 -7.56
N ILE A 140 -8.91 12.54 -6.91
CA ILE A 140 -9.65 11.43 -7.51
C ILE A 140 -10.67 12.10 -8.46
N PRO A 141 -10.55 11.96 -9.78
CA PRO A 141 -11.56 12.51 -10.68
C PRO A 141 -12.90 11.85 -10.36
N GLY A 142 -13.87 12.63 -9.89
CA GLY A 142 -15.21 12.16 -9.54
C GLY A 142 -15.56 12.07 -8.04
N LEU A 143 -14.69 12.55 -7.13
CA LEU A 143 -15.02 12.64 -5.69
C LEU A 143 -14.93 14.05 -5.08
N THR A 144 -14.61 15.06 -5.88
CA THR A 144 -14.83 16.46 -5.54
C THR A 144 -16.16 16.90 -6.16
N ALA A 145 -17.18 17.01 -5.31
CA ALA A 145 -18.32 17.88 -5.56
C ALA A 145 -17.98 19.30 -5.10
#